data_AF-A0A0F8YQT9-F1
#
_entry.id   AF-A0A0F8YQT9-F1
#
_cell.length_a   1.000
_cell.length_b   1.000
_cell.length_c   1.000
_cell.angle_alpha   90.00
_cell.angle_beta   90.00
_cell.angle_gamma   90.00
#
_symmetry.space_group_name_H-M   'P 1'
#
loop_
_entity.id
_entity.type
_entity.pdbx_description
1 polymer ?
#
loop_
_entity_poly.entity_id
_entity_poly.type
_entity_poly.pdbx_seq_one_letter_code
_entity_poly.pdbx_strand_id
1 'polypeptide(L)' 'MSDSVEVISAQHVAERWEQWCGDTPWSRAMREWAALGGKVIWWGGVPQSVSAIPLCFVLIDAAGSEMPDNSRLKDIRAA' A
#
# COMPACT_ATOMS: atom_id res chain seq x y z
N MET A 1 -23.87 -1.45 3.09
CA MET A 1 -23.27 -1.34 1.75
C MET A 1 -22.14 -2.35 1.74
N SER A 2 -22.09 -3.27 0.79
CA SER A 2 -20.96 -4.19 0.70
C SER A 2 -19.73 -3.35 0.42
N ASP A 3 -18.86 -3.17 1.40
CA ASP A 3 -17.52 -2.62 1.19
C ASP A 3 -16.77 -3.64 0.35
N SER A 4 -16.93 -3.53 -0.98
CA SER A 4 -16.18 -4.32 -1.93
C SER A 4 -14.71 -3.98 -1.71
N VAL A 5 -14.01 -4.87 -1.01
CA VAL A 5 -12.58 -4.77 -0.75
C VAL A 5 -11.87 -4.81 -2.11
N GLU A 6 -11.45 -3.64 -2.59
CA GLU A 6 -10.85 -3.51 -3.92
C GLU A 6 -9.35 -3.84 -3.82
N VAL A 7 -8.95 -4.91 -4.52
CA VAL A 7 -7.54 -5.24 -4.72
C VAL A 7 -7.03 -4.40 -5.87
N ILE A 8 -6.18 -3.44 -5.57
CA ILE A 8 -5.62 -2.52 -6.55
C ILE A 8 -4.11 -2.68 -6.67
N SER A 9 -3.57 -2.16 -7.77
CA SER A 9 -2.13 -2.11 -7.97
C SER A 9 -1.46 -1.24 -6.91
N ALA A 10 -0.39 -1.76 -6.32
CA ALA A 10 0.48 -1.00 -5.42
C ALA A 10 1.00 0.29 -6.07
N GLN A 11 1.29 0.26 -7.38
CA GLN A 11 1.70 1.44 -8.14
C GLN A 11 0.66 2.57 -8.09
N HIS A 12 -0.62 2.22 -8.25
CA HIS A 12 -1.72 3.19 -8.18
C HIS A 12 -1.80 3.85 -6.81
N VAL A 13 -1.61 3.07 -5.73
CA VAL A 13 -1.62 3.60 -4.36
C VAL A 13 -0.44 4.53 -4.10
N ALA A 14 0.76 4.17 -4.60
CA ALA A 14 1.93 5.01 -4.49
C ALA A 14 1.70 6.40 -5.11
N GLU A 15 1.15 6.45 -6.32
CA GLU A 15 0.84 7.69 -7.04
C GLU A 15 -0.19 8.55 -6.29
N ARG A 16 -1.21 7.93 -5.70
CA ARG A 16 -2.23 8.64 -4.91
C ARG A 16 -1.64 9.26 -3.65
N TRP A 17 -0.80 8.52 -2.92
CA TRP A 17 -0.14 9.08 -1.74
C TRP A 17 0.82 10.20 -2.07
N GLU A 18 1.52 10.14 -3.21
CA GLU A 18 2.38 11.25 -3.64
C GLU A 18 1.59 12.52 -3.95
N GLN A 19 0.42 12.38 -4.56
CA GLN A 19 -0.47 13.50 -4.82
C GLN A 19 -0.97 14.16 -3.52
N TRP A 20 -1.14 13.40 -2.45
CA TRP A 20 -1.70 13.91 -1.19
C TRP A 20 -0.65 14.37 -0.18
N CYS A 21 0.45 13.63 -0.07
CA CYS A 21 1.46 13.82 0.97
C CYS A 21 2.84 14.23 0.41
N GLY A 22 2.98 14.32 -0.91
CA GLY A 22 4.28 14.45 -1.57
C GLY A 22 5.04 13.12 -1.63
N ASP A 23 6.26 13.15 -2.17
CA ASP A 23 7.15 11.99 -2.20
C ASP A 23 7.49 11.54 -0.77
N THR A 24 7.10 10.31 -0.43
CA THR A 24 7.29 9.74 0.92
C THR A 24 8.08 8.43 0.83
N PRO A 25 8.73 8.01 1.92
CA PRO A 25 9.30 6.68 2.00
C PRO A 25 8.28 5.58 1.65
N TRP A 26 7.01 5.79 2.01
CA TRP A 26 5.91 4.87 1.71
C TRP A 26 5.56 4.77 0.23
N SER A 27 5.47 5.88 -0.50
CA SER A 27 5.19 5.81 -1.94
C SER A 27 6.33 5.12 -2.69
N ARG A 28 7.59 5.38 -2.32
CA ARG A 28 8.74 4.68 -2.90
C ARG A 28 8.74 3.19 -2.61
N ALA A 29 8.55 2.80 -1.35
CA ALA A 29 8.44 1.38 -0.98
C ALA A 29 7.29 0.72 -1.74
N MET A 30 6.13 1.37 -1.84
CA MET A 30 4.99 0.80 -2.56
C MET A 30 5.26 0.60 -4.07
N ARG A 31 6.12 1.42 -4.70
CA ARG A 31 6.62 1.17 -6.06
C ARG A 31 7.54 -0.04 -6.14
N GLU A 32 8.44 -0.20 -5.16
CA GLU A 32 9.29 -1.40 -5.03
C GLU A 32 8.42 -2.65 -4.94
N TRP A 33 7.37 -2.62 -4.09
CA TRP A 33 6.38 -3.69 -4.00
C TRP A 33 5.67 -3.97 -5.32
N ALA A 34 5.23 -2.93 -6.02
CA ALA A 34 4.59 -3.06 -7.32
C ALA A 34 5.50 -3.73 -8.36
N ALA A 35 6.80 -3.41 -8.35
CA ALA A 35 7.78 -4.00 -9.26
C ALA A 35 7.97 -5.50 -9.03
N LEU A 36 7.70 -6.00 -7.82
CA LEU A 36 7.68 -7.42 -7.48
C LEU A 36 6.37 -8.13 -7.83
N GLY A 37 5.41 -7.43 -8.45
CA GLY A 37 4.06 -7.94 -8.73
C GLY A 37 3.12 -7.88 -7.52
N GLY A 38 3.53 -7.19 -6.45
CA GLY A 38 2.74 -6.99 -5.25
C GLY A 38 1.48 -6.16 -5.51
N LYS A 39 0.40 -6.53 -4.84
CA LYS A 39 -0.89 -5.84 -4.86
C LYS A 39 -1.21 -5.32 -3.47
N VAL A 40 -2.28 -4.55 -3.37
CA VAL A 40 -2.78 -4.10 -2.08
C VAL A 40 -4.28 -4.16 -2.04
N ILE A 41 -4.81 -4.52 -0.88
CA ILE A 41 -6.17 -4.16 -0.51
C ILE A 41 -6.11 -2.72 -0.04
N TRP A 42 -6.86 -1.84 -0.70
CA TRP A 42 -6.94 -0.45 -0.29
C TRP A 42 -8.29 -0.18 0.37
N TRP A 43 -8.26 0.20 1.64
CA TRP A 43 -9.47 0.54 2.40
C TRP A 43 -9.96 1.97 2.13
N GLY A 44 -9.28 2.68 1.23
CA GLY A 44 -9.58 4.07 0.92
C GLY A 44 -9.09 5.05 1.98
N GLY A 45 -9.46 6.32 1.80
CA GLY A 45 -9.09 7.41 2.69
C GLY A 45 -7.83 8.16 2.27
N VAL A 46 -7.84 9.47 2.54
CA VAL A 46 -6.66 10.34 2.43
C VAL A 46 -5.96 10.33 3.78
N PRO A 47 -4.73 9.80 3.89
CA PRO A 47 -3.99 9.81 5.13
C PRO A 47 -3.70 11.26 5.53
N GLN A 48 -4.05 11.64 6.76
CA GLN A 48 -3.82 12.99 7.28
C GLN A 48 -2.33 13.30 7.52
N SER A 49 -1.49 12.26 7.53
CA SER A 49 -0.04 12.36 7.68
C SER A 49 0.65 11.10 7.13
N VAL A 50 1.96 11.17 6.92
CA VAL A 50 2.78 10.04 6.48
C VAL A 50 2.72 8.85 7.46
N SER A 51 2.55 9.11 8.76
CA SER A 51 2.44 8.05 9.77
C SER A 51 1.09 7.34 9.77
N ALA A 52 0.05 7.94 9.16
CA ALA A 52 -1.27 7.34 9.03
C ALA A 52 -1.42 6.44 7.79
N ILE A 53 -0.50 6.55 6.81
CA ILE A 53 -0.50 5.74 5.58
C ILE A 53 -0.67 4.23 5.82
N PRO A 54 0.02 3.59 6.79
CA PRO A 54 -0.08 2.15 7.03
C PRO A 54 -1.46 1.66 7.48
N LEU A 55 -2.31 2.58 7.93
CA LEU A 55 -3.65 2.26 8.41
C LEU A 55 -4.68 2.17 7.27
N CYS A 56 -4.27 2.47 6.04
CA CYS A 56 -5.18 2.59 4.90
C CYS A 56 -5.11 1.40 3.92
N PHE A 57 -4.23 0.41 4.15
CA PHE A 57 -4.04 -0.69 3.22
C PHE A 57 -3.53 -1.97 3.88
N VAL A 58 -3.70 -3.08 3.17
CA VAL A 58 -3.04 -4.37 3.45
C VAL A 58 -2.26 -4.79 2.21
N LEU A 59 -1.06 -5.32 2.38
CA LEU A 59 -0.26 -5.84 1.27
C LEU A 59 -0.76 -7.22 0.87
N ILE A 60 -0.80 -7.47 -0.44
CA ILE A 60 -0.99 -8.80 -1.02
C ILE A 60 0.26 -9.15 -1.82
N ASP A 61 0.89 -10.28 -1.51
CA ASP A 61 2.08 -10.75 -2.23
C ASP A 61 1.77 -11.27 -3.65
N ALA A 62 2.82 -11.59 -4.41
CA ALA A 62 2.66 -12.12 -5.75
C ALA A 62 1.91 -13.48 -5.80
N ALA A 63 1.87 -14.22 -4.69
CA ALA A 63 1.13 -15.47 -4.54
C ALA A 63 -0.35 -15.23 -4.19
N GLY A 64 -0.78 -13.99 -3.96
CA GLY A 64 -2.14 -13.63 -3.58
C GLY A 64 -2.42 -13.73 -2.08
N SER A 65 -1.39 -13.87 -1.25
CA SER A 65 -1.54 -13.94 0.21
C SER A 65 -1.51 -12.55 0.83
N GLU A 66 -2.47 -12.29 1.71
CA GLU A 66 -2.46 -11.09 2.55
C GLU A 66 -1.29 -11.16 3.53
N MET A 67 -0.50 -10.10 3.58
CA MET A 67 0.51 -9.95 4.61
C MET A 67 -0.16 -9.38 5.87
N PRO A 68 0.24 -9.82 7.08
CA PRO A 68 -0.41 -9.42 8.33
C PRO A 68 -0.44 -7.89 8.49
N ASP A 69 -1.45 -7.34 9.17
CA ASP A 69 -1.67 -5.89 9.41
C ASP A 69 -0.45 -5.11 9.96
N ASN A 70 0.56 -5.83 10.45
CA ASN A 70 1.84 -5.29 10.92
C ASN A 70 2.91 -5.15 9.83
N SER A 71 2.56 -5.49 8.58
CA SER A 71 3.43 -5.41 7.42
C SER A 71 3.71 -3.96 7.09
N ARG A 72 4.80 -3.48 7.65
CA ARG A 72 5.25 -2.09 7.60
C ARG A 72 6.21 -1.92 6.42
N LEU A 73 6.70 -0.70 6.24
CA LEU A 73 7.71 -0.33 5.24
C LEU A 73 8.90 -1.30 5.17
N LYS A 74 9.26 -1.88 6.32
CA LYS A 74 10.35 -2.86 6.46
C LYS A 74 10.09 -4.17 5.69
N ASP A 75 8.82 -4.58 5.60
CA ASP A 75 8.43 -5.87 5.02
C ASP A 75 8.36 -5.76 3.49
N ILE A 76 7.97 -4.59 2.98
CA ILE A 76 8.09 -4.25 1.55
C ILE A 76 9.56 -4.28 1.09
N ARG A 77 10.45 -3.69 1.89
CA ARG A 77 11.88 -3.61 1.57
C ARG A 77 12.63 -4.94 1.71
N ALA A 78 12.02 -5.94 2.33
CA ALA A 78 12.62 -7.25 2.56
C ALA A 78 12.21 -8.30 1.51
N ALA A 79 11.21 -7.99 0.69
CA ALA A 79 10.76 -8.80 -0.45
C ALA A 79 11.54 -8.46 -1.71
#